data_AF-A0A965AMT6-F1
#
_entry.id   AF-A0A965AMT6-F1
#
_cell.length_a   1.000
_cell.length_b   1.000
_cell.length_c   1.000
_cell.angle_alpha   90.00
_cell.angle_beta   90.00
_cell.angle_gamma   90.00
#
_symmetry.space_group_name_H-M   'P 1'
#
loop_
_entity.id
_entity.type
_entity.pdbx_description
1 polymer ?
#
loop_
_entity_poly.entity_id
_entity_poly.type
_entity_poly.pdbx_seq_one_letter_code
_entity_poly.pdbx_strand_id
1 'polypeptide(L)'
;MTDFLFNGPDSSTYTLVLAHGAGAHMDSDFLEAMAAGLADKGLRVARFEFPYMLKRREDGKRRPPDRAPVLIETYLQVAAELGPENLIIAGKSMGGR
;
A
#
# COMPACT_ATOMS: atom_id res chain seq x y z
N MET A 1 12.38 7.25 -1.05
CA MET A 1 11.98 6.47 0.14
C MET A 1 10.48 6.62 0.24
N THR A 2 9.78 5.49 0.21
CA THR A 2 8.33 5.45 0.25
C THR A 2 7.85 5.71 1.67
N ASP A 3 6.80 6.52 1.82
CA ASP A 3 6.15 6.70 3.11
C ASP A 3 5.16 5.55 3.35
N PHE A 4 5.39 4.80 4.43
CA PHE A 4 4.64 3.60 4.77
C PHE A 4 3.84 3.79 6.04
N LEU A 5 2.60 3.31 6.03
CA LEU A 5 1.85 3.02 7.25
C LEU A 5 1.95 1.52 7.55
N PHE A 6 2.43 1.20 8.74
CA PHE A 6 2.57 -0.18 9.20
C PHE A 6 1.50 -0.55 10.24
N ASN A 7 0.99 -1.77 10.13
CA ASN A 7 0.27 -2.46 11.20
C ASN A 7 0.96 -3.80 11.49
N GLY A 8 0.87 -4.27 12.73
CA GLY A 8 1.44 -5.54 13.16
C GLY A 8 2.90 -5.45 13.61
N PRO A 9 3.49 -6.58 14.04
CA PRO A 9 4.82 -6.60 14.65
C PRO A 9 5.93 -6.49 13.59
N ASP A 10 6.95 -5.67 13.86
CA ASP A 10 8.15 -5.58 13.02
C ASP A 10 8.93 -6.91 12.94
N SER A 11 8.74 -7.80 13.91
CA SER A 11 9.35 -9.13 13.94
C SER A 11 8.58 -10.19 13.14
N SER A 12 7.51 -9.83 12.41
CA SER A 12 6.79 -10.78 11.57
C SER A 12 7.71 -11.34 10.48
N THR A 13 7.67 -12.66 10.27
CA THR A 13 8.38 -13.30 9.15
C THR A 13 7.90 -12.77 7.80
N TYR A 14 6.59 -12.54 7.66
CA TYR A 14 5.99 -12.08 6.40
C TYR A 14 5.56 -10.63 6.50
N THR A 15 5.82 -9.87 5.42
CA THR A 15 5.27 -8.53 5.22
C THR A 15 4.29 -8.56 4.06
N LEU A 16 3.07 -8.11 4.29
CA LEU A 16 2.06 -7.90 3.26
C LEU A 16 2.07 -6.43 2.83
N VAL A 17 2.34 -6.17 1.56
CA VAL A 17 2.05 -4.88 0.95
C VAL A 17 0.58 -4.84 0.56
N LEU A 18 -0.13 -3.81 1.00
CA LEU A 18 -1.55 -3.63 0.71
C LEU A 18 -1.81 -2.26 0.07
N ALA A 19 -1.92 -2.20 -1.26
CA ALA A 19 -2.18 -0.94 -1.96
C ALA A 19 -3.66 -0.54 -1.98
N HIS A 20 -3.88 0.78 -2.02
CA HIS A 20 -5.20 1.35 -2.15
C HIS A 20 -5.77 1.28 -3.57
N GLY A 21 -7.09 1.44 -3.66
CA GLY A 21 -7.79 1.57 -4.95
C GLY A 21 -7.84 3.01 -5.44
N ALA A 22 -8.51 3.24 -6.58
CA ALA A 22 -8.57 4.55 -7.25
C ALA A 22 -9.20 5.70 -6.41
N GLY A 23 -10.11 5.37 -5.49
CA GLY A 23 -11.01 6.36 -4.90
C GLY A 23 -10.60 6.91 -3.54
N ALA A 24 -9.79 6.16 -2.79
CA ALA A 24 -9.52 6.47 -1.39
C ALA A 24 -8.04 6.22 -1.05
N HIS A 25 -7.58 6.96 -0.06
CA HIS A 25 -6.21 6.95 0.44
C HIS A 25 -5.85 5.64 1.17
N MET A 26 -4.57 5.45 1.47
CA MET A 26 -4.06 4.26 2.18
C MET A 26 -4.63 4.08 3.60
N ASP A 27 -5.07 5.17 4.22
CA ASP A 27 -5.69 5.26 5.55
C ASP A 27 -7.24 5.24 5.50
N SER A 28 -7.85 4.89 4.36
CA SER A 28 -9.30 4.72 4.31
C SER A 28 -9.78 3.66 5.30
N ASP A 29 -10.95 3.86 5.91
CA ASP A 29 -11.53 2.94 6.92
C ASP A 29 -11.48 1.46 6.49
N PHE A 30 -11.73 1.19 5.21
CA PHE A 30 -11.65 -0.16 4.65
C PHE A 30 -10.23 -0.75 4.74
N LEU A 31 -9.21 0.01 4.32
CA LEU A 31 -7.83 -0.47 4.36
C LEU A 31 -7.29 -0.51 5.78
N GLU A 32 -7.71 0.40 6.65
CA GLU A 32 -7.39 0.35 8.06
C GLU A 32 -7.94 -0.93 8.70
N ALA A 33 -9.23 -1.22 8.51
CA ALA A 33 -9.84 -2.43 9.05
C ALA A 33 -9.18 -3.71 8.50
N MET A 34 -8.84 -3.74 7.21
CA MET A 34 -8.11 -4.86 6.61
C MET A 34 -6.70 -5.02 7.19
N ALA A 35 -5.94 -3.93 7.29
CA ALA A 35 -4.58 -3.97 7.81
C ALA A 35 -4.54 -4.36 9.29
N ALA A 36 -5.44 -3.81 10.12
CA ALA A 36 -5.58 -4.18 11.52
C ALA A 36 -5.98 -5.66 11.68
N GLY A 37 -6.98 -6.14 10.94
CA GLY A 37 -7.43 -7.53 11.02
C GLY A 37 -6.37 -8.54 10.59
N LEU A 38 -5.53 -8.21 9.60
CA LEU A 38 -4.40 -9.04 9.17
C LEU A 38 -3.22 -8.97 10.15
N ALA A 39 -2.99 -7.80 10.74
CA ALA A 39 -2.00 -7.62 11.80
C ALA A 39 -2.35 -8.44 13.05
N ASP A 40 -3.62 -8.52 13.42
CA ASP A 40 -4.10 -9.37 14.52
C ASP A 40 -3.89 -10.87 14.27
N LYS A 41 -3.64 -11.26 13.01
CA LYS A 41 -3.24 -12.63 12.62
C LYS A 41 -1.73 -12.83 12.54
N GLY A 42 -0.94 -11.84 12.95
CA GLY A 42 0.51 -11.91 13.05
C GLY A 42 1.26 -11.51 11.78
N LEU A 43 0.59 -10.93 10.79
CA LEU A 43 1.27 -10.34 9.63
C LEU A 43 1.75 -8.92 9.94
N ARG A 44 2.89 -8.52 9.36
CA ARG A 44 3.23 -7.11 9.22
C ARG A 44 2.58 -6.61 7.94
N VAL A 45 1.79 -5.54 8.02
CA VAL A 45 1.09 -4.98 6.86
C VAL A 45 1.68 -3.61 6.56
N ALA A 46 2.19 -3.43 5.34
CA ALA A 46 2.71 -2.17 4.82
C ALA A 46 1.71 -1.58 3.82
N ARG A 47 1.21 -0.38 4.10
CA ARG A 47 0.39 0.40 3.17
C ARG A 47 1.17 1.60 2.68
N PHE A 48 0.94 1.99 1.44
CA PHE A 48 1.60 3.11 0.78
C PHE A 48 0.63 3.82 -0.17
N GLU A 49 1.02 4.99 -0.67
CA GLU A 49 0.26 5.72 -1.69
C GLU A 49 0.96 5.74 -3.05
N PHE A 50 0.18 5.53 -4.11
CA PHE A 50 0.64 5.78 -5.47
C PHE A 50 0.86 7.29 -5.71
N PRO A 51 1.68 7.67 -6.71
CA PRO A 51 2.05 9.08 -6.93
C PRO A 51 0.86 10.03 -7.10
N TYR A 52 -0.21 9.64 -7.81
CA TYR A 52 -1.40 10.48 -7.94
C TYR A 52 -2.12 10.73 -6.62
N MET A 53 -2.05 9.81 -5.66
CA MET A 53 -2.72 9.93 -4.36
C MET A 53 -1.90 10.77 -3.39
N LEU A 54 -0.57 10.68 -3.44
CA LEU A 54 0.34 11.60 -2.75
C LEU A 54 0.07 13.05 -3.19
N LYS A 55 0.05 13.30 -4.51
CA LYS A 55 -0.28 14.63 -5.06
C LYS A 55 -1.66 15.11 -4.59
N ARG A 56 -2.64 14.21 -4.48
CA ARG A 56 -3.97 14.55 -3.95
C ARG A 56 -3.92 14.94 -2.48
N ARG A 57 -3.05 14.33 -1.64
CA ARG A 57 -2.86 14.79 -0.26
C ARG A 57 -2.25 16.19 -0.20
N GLU A 58 -1.25 16.45 -1.05
CA GLU A 58 -0.53 17.72 -1.06
C GLU A 58 -1.42 18.90 -1.43
N ASP A 59 -2.30 18.74 -2.42
CA ASP A 59 -3.05 19.87 -2.97
C ASP A 59 -4.58 19.75 -2.89
N GLY A 60 -5.09 18.64 -2.37
CA GLY A 60 -6.52 18.37 -2.21
C GLY A 60 -7.28 18.09 -3.51
N LYS A 61 -6.62 18.11 -4.69
CA LYS A 61 -7.29 17.99 -5.98
C LYS A 61 -7.49 16.54 -6.38
N ARG A 62 -8.73 16.19 -6.73
CA ARG A 62 -9.07 14.86 -7.22
C ARG A 62 -8.45 14.62 -8.60
N ARG A 63 -7.81 13.47 -8.77
CA ARG A 63 -7.15 13.04 -10.00
C ARG A 63 -7.51 11.60 -10.34
N PRO A 64 -7.53 11.22 -11.63
CA PRO A 64 -7.56 9.81 -11.99
C PRO A 64 -6.26 9.11 -11.54
N PRO A 65 -6.26 7.78 -11.41
CA PRO A 65 -5.04 7.02 -11.19
C PRO A 65 -4.00 7.25 -12.29
N ASP A 66 -2.72 7.10 -11.93
CA ASP A 66 -1.65 7.01 -12.91
C ASP A 66 -1.85 5.78 -13.82
N ARG A 67 -1.20 5.79 -14.99
CA ARG A 67 -1.26 4.64 -15.91
C ARG A 67 -0.52 3.44 -15.31
N ALA A 68 -0.92 2.23 -15.73
CA ALA A 68 -0.35 0.98 -15.25
C ALA A 68 1.19 0.93 -15.16
N PRO A 69 1.98 1.45 -16.12
CA PRO A 69 3.44 1.44 -15.99
C PRO A 69 3.96 2.15 -14.73
N VAL A 70 3.37 3.29 -14.36
CA VAL A 70 3.75 4.04 -13.15
C VAL A 70 3.35 3.28 -11.90
N LEU A 71 2.16 2.65 -11.90
CA LEU A 71 1.68 1.88 -10.75
C LEU A 71 2.56 0.65 -10.52
N ILE A 72 2.93 -0.06 -11.59
CA ILE A 72 3.82 -1.22 -11.54
C ILE A 72 5.21 -0.81 -11.06
N GLU A 73 5.77 0.28 -11.59
CA GLU A 73 7.07 0.79 -11.16
C GLU A 73 7.06 1.18 -9.68
N THR A 74 6.00 1.84 -9.21
CA THR A 74 5.85 2.18 -7.79
C THR A 74 5.83 0.90 -6.94
N TYR A 75 5.13 -0.14 -7.37
CA TYR A 75 5.10 -1.42 -6.67
C TYR A 75 6.47 -2.09 -6.61
N LEU A 76 7.21 -2.09 -7.71
CA LEU A 76 8.56 -2.66 -7.76
C LEU A 76 9.50 -1.91 -6.81
N GLN A 77 9.40 -0.58 -6.75
CA GLN A 77 10.15 0.23 -5.79
C GLN A 77 9.78 -0.15 -4.35
N VAL A 78 8.48 -0.25 -4.03
CA VAL A 78 8.01 -0.66 -2.71
C VAL A 78 8.52 -2.05 -2.33
N ALA A 79 8.47 -3.00 -3.26
CA ALA A 79 8.95 -4.35 -3.02
C ALA A 79 10.47 -4.40 -2.78
N ALA A 80 11.23 -3.59 -3.51
CA ALA A 80 12.67 -3.46 -3.29
C ALA A 80 13.00 -2.80 -1.94
N GLU A 81 12.24 -1.80 -1.51
CA GLU A 81 12.43 -1.14 -0.21
C GLU A 81 12.09 -2.04 0.98
N LEU A 82 11.15 -2.99 0.83
CA LEU A 82 10.71 -3.90 1.89
C LEU A 82 11.45 -5.24 1.94
N GLY A 83 12.15 -5.61 0.86
CA GLY A 83 12.84 -6.90 0.72
C GLY A 83 11.92 -7.99 0.17
N PRO A 84 12.25 -8.65 -0.97
CA PRO A 84 11.34 -9.53 -1.69
C PRO A 84 11.15 -10.92 -1.07
N GLU A 85 12.09 -11.39 -0.25
CA GLU A 85 12.17 -12.79 0.22
C GLU A 85 10.92 -13.29 0.97
N ASN A 86 10.25 -12.43 1.72
CA ASN A 86 9.03 -12.76 2.49
C ASN A 86 7.89 -11.78 2.23
N LEU A 87 7.86 -11.20 1.03
CA LEU A 87 6.88 -10.20 0.64
C LEU A 87 5.64 -10.85 0.03
N ILE A 88 4.47 -10.49 0.53
CA ILE A 88 3.18 -10.80 -0.09
C ILE A 88 2.65 -9.50 -0.68
N ILE A 89 2.14 -9.53 -1.91
CA ILE A 89 1.58 -8.35 -2.58
C ILE A 89 0.06 -8.52 -2.69
N ALA A 90 -0.67 -7.51 -2.22
CA ALA A 90 -2.11 -7.38 -2.39
C ALA A 90 -2.50 -5.93 -2.67
N GLY A 91 -3.71 -5.75 -3.18
CA GLY A 91 -4.25 -4.42 -3.38
C GLY A 91 -5.76 -4.43 -3.62
N LYS A 92 -6.41 -3.32 -3.29
CA LYS A 92 -7.85 -3.16 -3.46
C LYS A 92 -8.18 -2.75 -4.90
N SER A 93 -8.91 -3.61 -5.61
CA SER A 93 -9.42 -3.33 -6.97
C SER A 93 -8.29 -2.91 -7.93
N MET A 94 -8.24 -1.64 -8.36
CA MET A 94 -7.15 -1.12 -9.20
C MET A 94 -5.78 -1.36 -8.59
N GLY A 95 -5.62 -1.22 -7.27
CA GLY A 95 -4.34 -1.47 -6.61
C GLY A 95 -3.90 -2.94 -6.67
N GLY A 96 -4.78 -3.89 -7.00
CA GLY A 96 -4.43 -5.31 -7.11
C GLY A 96 -4.31 -5.82 -8.55
N ARG A 97 -4.51 -4.96 -9.56
CA ARG A 97 -4.38 -5.32 -10.99
C ARG A 97 -2.98 -5.03 -11.49
#